data_AF-A0A068W8F2-F1
#
_entry.id   AF-A0A068W8F2-F1
#
_cell.length_a   1.000
_cell.length_b   1.000
_cell.length_c   1.000
_cell.angle_alpha   90.00
_cell.angle_beta   90.00
_cell.angle_gamma   90.00
#
_symmetry.space_group_name_H-M   'P 1'
#
loop_
_entity.id
_entity.type
_entity.pdbx_description
1 polymer ?
#
loop_
_entity_poly.entity_id
_entity_poly.type
_entity_poly.pdbx_seq_one_letter_code
_entity_poly.pdbx_strand_id
1 'polypeptide(L)'
;MFDGDLKMADICLTFAFERCLASSKANKRLILIYLIPVRMLLGILPHNTLLQKYKLEEFEGISNAVKTGNLRKLNEELERNEAFFISCGIYLILEKLKMITYRNLFKQIAGILKTHLLPVPAFTEALKMMGVEDIDTDETECILANLIYEGKIKGYLAHQQQKLVVSKIQPFPSL
;
A
#
# COMPACT_ATOMS: atom_id res chain seq x y z
N MET A 1 -9.49 10.75 -7.85
CA MET A 1 -8.18 10.06 -7.80
C MET A 1 -7.09 11.07 -7.48
N PHE A 2 -6.84 12.06 -8.35
CA PHE A 2 -5.79 13.06 -8.15
C PHE A 2 -6.08 14.02 -6.99
N ASP A 3 -7.35 14.34 -6.73
CA ASP A 3 -7.77 15.18 -5.60
C ASP A 3 -7.82 14.45 -4.25
N GLY A 4 -7.32 13.22 -4.19
CA GLY A 4 -7.30 12.41 -2.95
C GLY A 4 -8.63 11.73 -2.58
N ASP A 5 -9.75 12.05 -3.23
CA ASP A 5 -11.00 11.31 -3.06
C ASP A 5 -10.94 9.95 -3.79
N LEU A 6 -10.51 8.92 -3.06
CA LEU A 6 -10.38 7.56 -3.55
C LEU A 6 -11.73 6.83 -3.62
N LYS A 7 -12.67 7.15 -2.72
CA LYS A 7 -13.98 6.48 -2.66
C LYS A 7 -14.83 6.85 -3.86
N MET A 8 -14.90 8.15 -4.17
CA MET A 8 -15.62 8.58 -5.38
C MET A 8 -14.93 8.10 -6.65
N ALA A 9 -13.59 8.07 -6.67
CA ALA A 9 -12.86 7.51 -7.81
C ALA A 9 -13.20 6.04 -8.04
N ASP A 10 -13.27 5.22 -6.99
CA ASP A 10 -13.65 3.80 -7.10
C ASP A 10 -15.08 3.66 -7.63
N ILE A 11 -16.03 4.44 -7.12
CA ILE A 11 -17.43 4.42 -7.59
C ILE A 11 -17.51 4.74 -9.08
N CYS A 12 -16.92 5.86 -9.52
CA CYS A 12 -16.98 6.30 -10.91
C CYS A 12 -16.27 5.32 -11.87
N LEU A 13 -15.07 4.85 -11.50
CA LEU A 13 -14.28 3.93 -12.33
C LEU A 13 -14.89 2.53 -12.38
N THR A 14 -15.46 2.05 -11.27
CA THR A 14 -16.22 0.80 -11.22
C THR A 14 -17.44 0.89 -12.14
N PHE A 15 -18.22 1.96 -12.03
CA PHE A 15 -19.37 2.20 -12.90
C PHE A 15 -18.96 2.20 -14.38
N ALA A 16 -17.88 2.91 -14.74
CA ALA A 16 -17.36 2.94 -16.10
C ALA A 16 -16.96 1.54 -16.60
N PHE A 17 -16.27 0.75 -15.76
CA PHE A 17 -15.82 -0.60 -16.12
C PHE A 17 -16.98 -1.58 -16.35
N GLU A 18 -18.01 -1.50 -15.49
CA GLU A 18 -19.20 -2.35 -15.56
C GLU A 18 -20.09 -1.98 -16.75
N ARG A 19 -20.25 -0.70 -17.04
CA ARG A 19 -21.07 -0.20 -18.16
C ARG A 19 -20.35 -0.20 -19.51
N CYS A 20 -19.02 -0.34 -19.52
CA CYS A 20 -18.27 -0.48 -20.75
C CYS A 20 -18.65 -1.78 -21.47
N LEU A 21 -18.90 -1.68 -22.78
CA LEU A 21 -19.22 -2.82 -23.64
C LEU A 21 -18.20 -3.94 -23.48
N ALA A 22 -18.70 -5.19 -23.38
CA ALA A 22 -17.85 -6.37 -23.20
C ALA A 22 -16.89 -6.63 -24.38
N SER A 23 -17.28 -6.19 -25.58
CA SER A 23 -16.46 -6.26 -26.80
C SER A 23 -15.30 -5.27 -26.78
N SER A 24 -15.44 -4.12 -26.10
CA SER A 24 -14.45 -3.04 -26.06
C SER A 24 -13.34 -3.30 -25.04
N LYS A 25 -12.52 -4.33 -25.28
CA LYS A 25 -11.41 -4.74 -24.39
C LYS A 25 -10.40 -3.62 -24.14
N ALA A 26 -10.08 -2.81 -25.16
CA ALA A 26 -9.15 -1.69 -25.03
C ALA A 26 -9.66 -0.63 -24.02
N ASN A 27 -10.93 -0.26 -24.09
CA ASN A 27 -11.53 0.70 -23.17
C ASN A 27 -11.58 0.15 -21.74
N LYS A 28 -11.94 -1.13 -21.57
CA LYS A 28 -11.89 -1.79 -20.25
C LYS A 28 -10.48 -1.80 -19.66
N ARG A 29 -9.46 -2.05 -20.49
CA ARG A 29 -8.06 -1.98 -20.07
C ARG A 29 -7.69 -0.57 -19.61
N LEU A 30 -8.06 0.47 -20.36
CA LEU A 30 -7.81 1.85 -19.95
C LEU A 30 -8.46 2.19 -18.61
N ILE A 31 -9.71 1.77 -18.38
CA ILE A 31 -10.38 2.00 -17.10
C ILE A 31 -9.66 1.27 -15.97
N LEU A 32 -9.23 0.03 -16.19
CA LEU A 32 -8.51 -0.77 -15.20
C LEU A 32 -7.17 -0.18 -14.78
N ILE A 33 -6.44 0.47 -15.70
CA ILE A 33 -5.17 1.16 -15.38
C ILE A 33 -5.35 2.16 -14.23
N TYR A 34 -6.50 2.83 -14.15
CA TYR A 34 -6.81 3.78 -13.06
C TYR A 34 -7.53 3.11 -11.88
N LEU A 35 -8.43 2.16 -12.16
CA LEU A 35 -9.21 1.48 -11.11
C LEU A 35 -8.34 0.63 -10.19
N ILE A 36 -7.33 -0.06 -10.74
CA ILE A 36 -6.44 -0.94 -9.96
C ILE A 36 -5.69 -0.16 -8.87
N PRO A 37 -4.92 0.92 -9.17
CA PRO A 37 -4.26 1.71 -8.13
C PRO A 37 -5.23 2.24 -7.06
N VAL A 38 -6.41 2.73 -7.47
CA VAL A 38 -7.42 3.26 -6.54
C VAL A 38 -7.88 2.17 -5.57
N ARG A 39 -8.24 1.00 -6.09
CA ARG A 39 -8.65 -0.15 -5.27
C ARG A 39 -7.55 -0.66 -4.36
N MET A 40 -6.31 -0.70 -4.86
CA MET A 40 -5.15 -1.07 -4.04
C MET A 40 -4.95 -0.11 -2.88
N LEU A 41 -5.16 1.20 -3.08
CA LEU A 41 -5.11 2.21 -2.01
C LEU A 41 -6.26 2.05 -0.99
N LEU A 42 -7.39 1.50 -1.41
CA LEU A 42 -8.50 1.08 -0.55
C LEU A 42 -8.32 -0.34 0.02
N GLY A 43 -7.13 -0.94 -0.13
CA GLY A 43 -6.82 -2.27 0.41
C GLY A 43 -7.34 -3.45 -0.40
N ILE A 44 -7.92 -3.23 -1.58
CA ILE A 44 -8.44 -4.26 -2.48
C ILE A 44 -7.40 -4.55 -3.57
N LEU A 45 -6.77 -5.72 -3.49
CA LEU A 45 -5.76 -6.14 -4.46
C LEU A 45 -6.39 -6.82 -5.69
N PRO A 46 -5.83 -6.64 -6.90
CA PRO A 46 -6.33 -7.30 -8.09
C PRO A 46 -6.03 -8.82 -8.06
N HIS A 47 -6.88 -9.59 -8.74
CA HIS A 47 -6.61 -11.00 -9.01
C HIS A 47 -5.71 -11.17 -10.23
N ASN A 48 -4.76 -12.11 -10.20
CA ASN A 48 -3.85 -12.38 -11.32
C ASN A 48 -4.59 -12.71 -12.62
N THR A 49 -5.73 -13.41 -12.53
CA THR A 49 -6.57 -13.73 -13.70
C THR A 49 -7.15 -12.49 -14.37
N LEU A 50 -7.44 -11.42 -13.61
CA LEU A 50 -7.88 -10.14 -14.15
C LEU A 50 -6.74 -9.44 -14.87
N LEU A 51 -5.55 -9.41 -14.28
CA LEU A 51 -4.36 -8.78 -14.86
C LEU A 51 -4.00 -9.44 -16.20
N GLN A 52 -3.91 -10.77 -16.24
CA GLN A 52 -3.64 -11.54 -17.46
C GLN A 52 -4.70 -11.32 -18.53
N LYS A 53 -5.98 -11.29 -18.15
CA LYS A 53 -7.10 -11.08 -19.09
C LYS A 53 -7.00 -9.74 -19.83
N TYR A 54 -6.47 -8.70 -19.19
CA TYR A 54 -6.36 -7.36 -19.75
C TYR A 54 -4.92 -6.92 -20.06
N LYS A 55 -3.94 -7.82 -19.97
CA LYS A 55 -2.51 -7.54 -20.21
C LYS A 55 -2.00 -6.37 -19.35
N LEU A 56 -2.10 -6.56 -18.04
CA LEU A 56 -1.73 -5.60 -16.99
C LEU A 56 -0.82 -6.27 -15.94
N GLU A 57 0.06 -7.17 -16.39
CA GLU A 57 0.97 -7.94 -15.55
C GLU A 57 1.98 -7.06 -14.79
N GLU A 58 2.21 -5.82 -15.23
CA GLU A 58 3.04 -4.83 -14.53
C GLU A 58 2.56 -4.56 -13.08
N PHE A 59 1.25 -4.75 -12.82
CA PHE A 59 0.68 -4.60 -11.49
C PHE A 59 0.88 -5.82 -10.56
N GLU A 60 1.30 -6.98 -11.09
CA GLU A 60 1.43 -8.21 -10.29
C GLU A 60 2.53 -8.07 -9.24
N GLY A 61 3.70 -7.59 -9.66
CA GLY A 61 4.85 -7.33 -8.78
C GLY A 61 4.50 -6.35 -7.66
N ILE A 62 3.85 -5.24 -8.03
CA ILE A 62 3.37 -4.20 -7.10
C ILE A 62 2.36 -4.79 -6.11
N SER A 63 1.37 -5.53 -6.58
CA SER A 63 0.33 -6.12 -5.74
C SER A 63 0.91 -7.10 -4.71
N ASN A 64 1.89 -7.90 -5.10
CA ASN A 64 2.55 -8.84 -4.20
C ASN A 64 3.43 -8.12 -3.16
N ALA A 65 4.17 -7.10 -3.57
CA ALA A 65 4.99 -6.29 -2.67
C ALA A 65 4.13 -5.61 -1.59
N VAL A 66 3.02 -4.96 -2.00
CA VAL A 66 2.06 -4.34 -1.07
C VAL A 66 1.46 -5.38 -0.12
N LYS A 67 1.00 -6.53 -0.64
CA LYS A 67 0.41 -7.61 0.16
C LYS A 67 1.35 -8.11 1.26
N THR A 68 2.63 -8.26 0.91
CA THR A 68 3.65 -8.83 1.78
C THR A 68 4.36 -7.80 2.65
N GLY A 69 4.11 -6.49 2.46
CA GLY A 69 4.82 -5.45 3.18
C GLY A 69 6.28 -5.28 2.74
N ASN A 70 6.65 -5.77 1.55
CA ASN A 70 8.03 -5.73 1.07
C ASN A 70 8.30 -4.41 0.34
N LEU A 71 8.84 -3.42 1.05
CA LEU A 71 9.14 -2.09 0.51
C LEU A 71 10.23 -2.12 -0.55
N ARG A 72 11.28 -2.94 -0.36
CA ARG A 72 12.35 -3.11 -1.36
C ARG A 72 11.76 -3.53 -2.70
N LYS A 73 10.98 -4.62 -2.68
CA LYS A 73 10.35 -5.15 -3.88
C LYS A 73 9.36 -4.17 -4.50
N LEU A 74 8.66 -3.37 -3.68
CA LEU A 74 7.78 -2.33 -4.20
C LEU A 74 8.57 -1.31 -5.03
N ASN A 75 9.69 -0.82 -4.51
CA ASN A 75 10.56 0.12 -5.23
C ASN A 75 11.13 -0.51 -6.51
N GLU A 76 11.67 -1.73 -6.43
CA GLU A 76 12.19 -2.45 -7.60
C GLU A 76 11.16 -2.63 -8.71
N GLU A 77 9.90 -2.93 -8.38
CA GLU A 77 8.83 -3.12 -9.35
C GLU A 77 8.28 -1.79 -9.90
N LEU A 78 8.32 -0.71 -9.11
CA LEU A 78 8.00 0.64 -9.58
C LEU A 78 9.05 1.13 -10.58
N GLU A 79 10.33 0.96 -10.27
CA GLU A 79 11.46 1.32 -11.14
C GLU A 79 11.46 0.48 -12.42
N ARG A 80 11.29 -0.84 -12.31
CA ARG A 80 11.25 -1.74 -13.48
C ARG A 80 10.19 -1.36 -14.51
N ASN A 81 9.04 -0.87 -14.03
CA ASN A 81 7.88 -0.54 -14.88
C ASN A 81 7.62 0.98 -14.95
N GLU A 82 8.63 1.79 -14.61
CA GLU A 82 8.49 3.25 -14.46
C GLU A 82 7.94 3.90 -15.74
N ALA A 83 8.53 3.60 -16.90
CA ALA A 83 8.12 4.15 -18.18
C ALA A 83 6.64 3.87 -18.50
N PHE A 84 6.16 2.66 -18.17
CA PHE A 84 4.75 2.30 -18.35
C PHE A 84 3.84 3.12 -17.44
N PHE A 85 4.15 3.19 -16.15
CA PHE A 85 3.33 3.91 -15.18
C PHE A 85 3.34 5.44 -15.37
N ILE A 86 4.47 6.01 -15.83
CA ILE A 86 4.57 7.43 -16.21
C ILE A 86 3.74 7.69 -17.47
N SER A 87 3.86 6.86 -18.51
CA SER A 87 3.07 7.03 -19.74
C SER A 87 1.56 6.94 -19.49
N CYS A 88 1.14 6.20 -18.46
CA CYS A 88 -0.25 6.08 -18.01
C CYS A 88 -0.67 7.18 -17.02
N GLY A 89 0.24 8.03 -16.53
CA GLY A 89 -0.06 9.09 -15.56
C GLY A 89 -0.42 8.61 -14.15
N ILE A 90 -0.05 7.38 -13.78
CA ILE A 90 -0.43 6.77 -12.48
C ILE A 90 0.75 6.54 -11.53
N TYR A 91 1.98 6.82 -11.95
CA TYR A 91 3.19 6.60 -11.16
C TYR A 91 3.08 7.20 -9.73
N LEU A 92 2.71 8.49 -9.64
CA LEU A 92 2.56 9.18 -8.35
C LEU A 92 1.43 8.61 -7.47
N ILE A 93 0.44 7.95 -8.08
CA ILE A 93 -0.64 7.31 -7.32
C ILE A 93 -0.16 5.97 -6.77
N LEU A 94 0.64 5.23 -7.53
CA LEU A 94 1.27 4.00 -7.05
C LEU A 94 2.31 4.25 -5.96
N GLU A 95 3.04 5.36 -6.01
CA GLU A 95 3.94 5.79 -4.93
C GLU A 95 3.25 5.87 -3.55
N LYS A 96 1.97 6.26 -3.52
CA LYS A 96 1.17 6.31 -2.28
C LYS A 96 0.96 4.93 -1.64
N LEU A 97 1.17 3.84 -2.38
CA LEU A 97 1.12 2.47 -1.84
C LEU A 97 2.25 2.19 -0.83
N LYS A 98 3.32 3.00 -0.79
CA LYS A 98 4.37 2.90 0.23
C LYS A 98 3.79 2.93 1.64
N MET A 99 2.84 3.83 1.93
CA MET A 99 2.19 3.93 3.25
C MET A 99 1.44 2.65 3.64
N ILE A 100 0.74 2.03 2.69
CA ILE A 100 0.04 0.76 2.92
C ILE A 100 1.04 -0.38 3.13
N THR A 101 2.16 -0.34 2.40
CA THR A 101 3.22 -1.34 2.49
C THR A 101 3.93 -1.26 3.84
N TYR A 102 4.24 -0.05 4.33
CA TYR A 102 4.73 0.19 5.70
C TYR A 102 3.77 -0.42 6.73
N ARG A 103 2.48 -0.13 6.62
CA ARG A 103 1.46 -0.69 7.51
C ARG A 103 1.45 -2.22 7.49
N ASN A 104 1.55 -2.84 6.31
CA ASN A 104 1.52 -4.28 6.18
C ASN A 104 2.79 -4.94 6.75
N LEU A 105 3.96 -4.34 6.56
CA LEU A 105 5.21 -4.75 7.19
C LEU A 105 5.09 -4.70 8.72
N PHE A 106 4.63 -3.58 9.27
CA PHE A 106 4.49 -3.40 10.72
C PHE A 106 3.45 -4.35 11.32
N LYS A 107 2.37 -4.64 10.58
CA LYS A 107 1.40 -5.67 10.96
C LYS A 107 2.03 -7.05 11.07
N GLN A 108 2.92 -7.42 10.14
CA GLN A 108 3.64 -8.70 10.21
C GLN A 108 4.56 -8.76 11.42
N ILE A 109 5.35 -7.70 11.65
CA ILE A 109 6.26 -7.61 12.81
C ILE A 109 5.48 -7.71 14.12
N ALA A 110 4.35 -7.02 14.24
CA ALA A 110 3.47 -7.13 15.40
C ALA A 110 2.94 -8.57 15.60
N GLY A 111 2.60 -9.26 14.50
CA GLY A 111 2.18 -10.66 14.52
C GLY A 111 3.29 -11.63 14.95
N ILE A 112 4.55 -11.32 14.65
CA ILE A 112 5.72 -12.09 15.09
C ILE A 112 5.98 -11.87 16.58
N LEU A 113 5.98 -10.62 17.04
CA LEU A 113 6.29 -10.26 18.42
C LEU A 113 5.19 -10.62 19.42
N LYS A 114 3.93 -10.76 18.95
CA LYS A 114 2.78 -11.21 19.76
C LYS A 114 2.58 -10.44 21.07
N THR A 115 2.88 -9.15 21.06
CA THR A 115 2.71 -8.25 22.21
C THR A 115 1.98 -6.98 21.79
N HIS A 116 1.34 -6.32 22.75
CA HIS A 116 0.70 -5.01 22.55
C HIS A 116 1.66 -3.84 22.80
N LEU A 117 2.87 -4.12 23.33
CA LEU A 117 3.94 -3.17 23.59
C LEU A 117 5.08 -3.44 22.60
N LEU A 118 4.99 -2.84 21.42
CA LEU A 118 5.89 -3.14 20.31
C LEU A 118 7.09 -2.18 20.35
N PRO A 119 8.34 -2.68 20.49
CA PRO A 119 9.53 -1.83 20.51
C PRO A 119 9.74 -1.15 19.16
N VAL A 120 9.87 0.18 19.16
CA VAL A 120 10.17 0.98 17.96
C VAL A 120 11.41 0.47 17.21
N PRO A 121 12.53 0.12 17.90
CA PRO A 121 13.72 -0.38 17.23
C PRO A 121 13.50 -1.64 16.37
N ALA A 122 12.52 -2.50 16.71
CA ALA A 122 12.22 -3.67 15.87
C ALA A 122 11.66 -3.27 14.50
N PHE A 123 10.90 -2.19 14.42
CA PHE A 123 10.44 -1.64 13.15
C PHE A 123 11.59 -0.97 12.40
N THR A 124 12.44 -0.19 13.08
CA THR A 124 13.61 0.46 12.48
C THR A 124 14.53 -0.56 11.82
N GLU A 125 14.88 -1.65 12.52
CA GLU A 125 15.71 -2.71 11.94
C GLU A 125 15.05 -3.39 10.74
N ALA A 126 13.72 -3.58 10.78
CA ALA A 126 13.00 -4.10 9.62
C ALA A 126 13.03 -3.15 8.42
N LEU A 127 12.93 -1.83 8.64
CA LEU A 127 13.05 -0.84 7.57
C LEU A 127 14.45 -0.82 6.97
N LYS A 128 15.51 -0.89 7.79
CA LYS A 128 16.89 -1.08 7.31
C LYS A 128 17.04 -2.35 6.48
N MET A 129 16.47 -3.46 6.96
CA MET A 129 16.45 -4.72 6.21
C MET A 129 15.69 -4.63 4.88
N MET A 130 14.74 -3.70 4.74
CA MET A 130 14.06 -3.40 3.48
C MET A 130 14.80 -2.36 2.61
N GLY A 131 15.96 -1.86 3.04
CA GLY A 131 16.75 -0.90 2.28
C GLY A 131 16.15 0.50 2.25
N VAL A 132 15.40 0.90 3.28
CA VAL A 132 15.01 2.31 3.45
C VAL A 132 16.26 3.08 3.86
N GLU A 133 16.66 4.04 3.03
CA GLU A 133 17.84 4.89 3.24
C GLU A 133 17.61 5.84 4.42
N ASP A 134 18.69 6.16 5.14
CA ASP A 134 18.72 7.13 6.24
C ASP A 134 17.60 6.94 7.29
N ILE A 135 17.29 5.68 7.64
CA ILE A 135 16.26 5.36 8.63
C ILE A 135 16.84 5.15 10.04
N ASP A 136 16.37 5.96 10.98
CA ASP A 136 16.60 5.89 12.41
C ASP A 136 15.29 5.74 13.19
N THR A 137 15.37 5.83 14.52
CA THR A 137 14.20 5.69 15.40
C THR A 137 13.20 6.83 15.25
N ASP A 138 13.66 8.05 15.02
CA ASP A 138 12.83 9.25 14.90
C ASP A 138 12.07 9.23 13.56
N GLU A 139 12.71 8.85 12.45
CA GLU A 139 11.99 8.64 11.19
C GLU A 139 10.98 7.48 11.29
N THR A 140 11.35 6.41 11.99
CA THR A 140 10.44 5.28 12.23
C THR A 140 9.21 5.72 13.04
N GLU A 141 9.41 6.51 14.09
CA GLU A 141 8.32 7.09 14.88
C GLU A 141 7.45 8.02 14.03
N CYS A 142 8.04 8.82 13.14
CA CYS A 142 7.30 9.67 12.21
C CYS A 142 6.37 8.85 11.29
N ILE A 143 6.87 7.74 10.72
CA ILE A 143 6.05 6.84 9.90
C ILE A 143 4.91 6.24 10.74
N LEU A 144 5.20 5.78 11.95
CA LEU A 144 4.20 5.23 12.86
C LEU A 144 3.14 6.26 13.25
N ALA A 145 3.55 7.50 13.53
CA ALA A 145 2.66 8.60 13.87
C ALA A 145 1.69 8.90 12.72
N ASN A 146 2.18 8.94 11.48
CA ASN A 146 1.34 9.11 10.29
C ASN A 146 0.34 7.95 10.13
N LEU A 147 0.77 6.71 10.34
CA LEU A 147 -0.11 5.54 10.28
C LEU A 147 -1.18 5.54 11.39
N ILE A 148 -0.87 6.06 12.57
CA ILE A 148 -1.84 6.26 13.65
C ILE A 148 -2.84 7.37 13.28
N TYR A 149 -2.34 8.51 12.82
CA TYR A 149 -3.15 9.66 12.42
C TYR A 149 -4.16 9.29 11.33
N GLU A 150 -3.73 8.52 10.32
CA GLU A 150 -4.58 8.05 9.23
C GLU A 150 -5.51 6.88 9.65
N GLY A 151 -5.50 6.45 10.92
CA GLY A 151 -6.34 5.37 11.44
C GLY A 151 -5.95 3.97 10.95
N LYS A 152 -4.79 3.84 10.29
CA LYS A 152 -4.25 2.58 9.77
C LYS A 152 -3.66 1.69 10.87
N ILE A 153 -3.27 2.30 12.00
CA ILE A 153 -2.87 1.66 13.26
C ILE A 153 -3.69 2.26 14.40
N LYS A 154 -4.25 1.41 15.26
CA LYS A 154 -4.92 1.83 16.50
C LYS A 154 -3.95 1.70 17.66
N GLY A 155 -3.42 2.81 18.13
CA GLY A 155 -2.44 2.84 19.21
C GLY A 155 -1.89 4.24 19.47
N TYR A 156 -0.86 4.33 20.30
CA TYR A 156 -0.09 5.54 20.54
C TYR A 156 1.40 5.23 20.70
N LEU A 157 2.24 6.25 20.51
CA LEU A 157 3.68 6.15 20.75
C LEU A 157 4.01 6.55 22.19
N ALA A 158 4.63 5.64 22.92
CA ALA A 158 5.23 5.88 24.22
C ALA A 158 6.72 6.22 24.02
N HIS A 159 6.98 7.46 23.59
CA HIS A 159 8.27 7.93 23.09
C HIS A 159 9.43 7.69 24.07
N GLN A 160 9.25 8.02 25.36
CA GLN A 160 10.28 7.79 26.38
C GLN A 160 10.66 6.32 26.54
N GLN A 161 9.73 5.40 26.30
CA GLN A 161 9.94 3.96 26.40
C GLN A 161 10.29 3.32 25.05
N GLN A 162 10.36 4.10 23.97
CA GLN A 162 10.62 3.64 22.60
C GLN A 162 9.69 2.48 22.20
N LYS A 163 8.38 2.67 22.46
CA LYS A 163 7.35 1.66 22.22
C LYS A 163 6.12 2.21 21.51
N LEU A 164 5.64 1.47 20.53
CA LEU A 164 4.28 1.58 20.01
C LEU A 164 3.34 0.73 20.87
N VAL A 165 2.40 1.37 21.54
CA VAL A 165 1.35 0.70 22.32
C VAL A 165 0.11 0.56 21.46
N VAL A 166 -0.22 -0.67 21.05
CA VAL A 166 -1.35 -0.93 20.14
C VAL A 166 -2.59 -1.44 20.88
N SER A 167 -3.76 -1.22 20.28
CA SER A 167 -5.03 -1.75 20.77
C SER A 167 -4.99 -3.28 20.86
N LYS A 168 -5.51 -3.83 21.96
CA LYS A 168 -5.72 -5.29 22.10
C LYS A 168 -6.80 -5.81 21.15
N ILE A 169 -7.68 -4.93 20.67
CA ILE A 169 -8.76 -5.26 19.75
C ILE A 169 -8.44 -4.63 18.39
N GLN A 170 -8.14 -5.47 17.41
CA GLN A 170 -7.90 -5.09 16.02
C GLN A 170 -6.89 -3.91 15.87
N PRO A 171 -5.62 -4.09 16.27
CA PRO A 171 -4.60 -3.04 16.22
C PRO A 171 -4.32 -2.50 14.81
N PHE A 172 -4.60 -3.31 13.78
CA PHE A 172 -4.49 -2.94 12.37
C PHE A 172 -5.86 -3.13 11.69
N PRO A 173 -6.70 -2.09 11.59
CA PRO A 173 -8.03 -2.17 10.97
C PRO A 173 -7.97 -2.60 9.50
N SER A 174 -9.07 -3.13 8.96
CA SER A 174 -9.18 -3.30 7.50
C SER A 174 -9.03 -1.93 6.82
N LEU A 175 -8.31 -1.91 5.71
CA LEU A 175 -8.17 -0.73 4.85
C LEU A 175 -9.48 -0.47 4.10
#